data_AF-A0A9Q5SEN2-F1
#
_entry.id   AF-A0A9Q5SEN2-F1
#
_cell.length_a   1.000
_cell.length_b   1.000
_cell.length_c   1.000
_cell.angle_alpha   90.00
_cell.angle_beta   90.00
_cell.angle_gamma   90.00
#
_symmetry.space_group_name_H-M   'P 1'
#
loop_
_entity.id
_entity.type
_entity.pdbx_description
1 polymer ?
#
loop_
_entity_poly.entity_id
_entity_poly.type
_entity_poly.pdbx_seq_one_letter_code
_entity_poly.pdbx_strand_id
1 'polypeptide(L)'
;MIILKELKPYNESILLEEFNIDRYELNDILKILEAKKIVKYNLKNEIQFVYVGIIVVNHKLMFILPKYILCATRKEELSHMRNIVRLLNEFSEREKLEESDIEDINLEQETLVSNLIAIISFLLDDYIENGLYQNEIDVIEFNGDGDINWDKTIDQIYPVVIGDQWLYADLITSKSSIDYKQFITLLHGRVINECIDFFNSTGLNEILSYDLDIIDNVIDDMEEIDKIERELEKEIVIQFNDRKRRVLYAIKSYLERKSGLSDTKLLLYGTRNFKWIWEIVCGHIFDNEFIKKGTKSKYEVFGIESPKWNIGNEKDLKINDIEMKKNRLTPDILKVIIKDNIKYLLILDAKYYNVKLRGSKIEGSPGIEDITKQYLYHSALKNYIEDNKIDKVLNAFLVPTQTKTYVQGEVFLDFMRMYSNTDIKLMKLNVNEVIDMYSNNKKYNFDDFITLLENYGCDESDL
;
A
#
# COMPACT_ATOMS: atom_id res chain seq x y z
N MET A 1 -20.72 9.13 4.28
CA MET A 1 -19.32 9.15 3.81
C MET A 1 -19.03 10.50 3.16
N ILE A 2 -17.99 11.18 3.62
CA ILE A 2 -17.54 12.48 3.12
C ILE A 2 -16.39 12.25 2.14
N ILE A 3 -16.38 12.94 0.99
CA ILE A 3 -15.33 12.76 -0.03
C ILE A 3 -14.60 14.09 -0.20
N LEU A 4 -13.32 14.10 0.11
CA LEU A 4 -12.45 15.27 0.00
C LEU A 4 -11.28 14.96 -0.93
N LYS A 5 -10.50 15.97 -1.28
CA LYS A 5 -9.35 15.86 -2.18
C LYS A 5 -8.10 16.39 -1.49
N GLU A 6 -7.02 15.66 -1.70
CA GLU A 6 -5.69 16.02 -1.22
C GLU A 6 -5.27 17.39 -1.79
N LEU A 7 -4.69 18.25 -0.94
CA LEU A 7 -4.20 19.60 -1.25
C LEU A 7 -5.22 20.58 -1.86
N LYS A 8 -6.49 20.20 -2.00
CA LYS A 8 -7.56 21.13 -2.35
C LYS A 8 -7.81 22.06 -1.16
N PRO A 9 -7.84 23.40 -1.35
CA PRO A 9 -8.20 24.31 -0.28
C PRO A 9 -9.70 24.25 0.03
N TYR A 10 -10.04 24.18 1.31
CA TYR A 10 -11.40 24.17 1.82
C TYR A 10 -11.59 25.31 2.83
N ASN A 11 -12.73 26.00 2.71
CA ASN A 11 -13.18 26.95 3.72
C ASN A 11 -13.91 26.21 4.84
N GLU A 12 -13.86 26.76 6.05
CA GLU A 12 -14.55 26.20 7.22
C GLU A 12 -16.05 26.01 6.96
N SER A 13 -16.72 26.98 6.34
CA SER A 13 -18.14 26.89 5.98
C SER A 13 -18.47 25.69 5.08
N ILE A 14 -17.60 25.38 4.12
CA ILE A 14 -17.78 24.24 3.21
C ILE A 14 -17.66 22.93 3.99
N LEU A 15 -16.70 22.85 4.91
CA LEU A 15 -16.53 21.66 5.74
C LEU A 15 -17.69 21.49 6.73
N LEU A 16 -18.25 22.56 7.27
CA LEU A 16 -19.44 22.47 8.12
C LEU A 16 -20.64 21.86 7.39
N GLU A 17 -20.86 22.27 6.13
CA GLU A 17 -21.92 21.72 5.27
C GLU A 17 -21.66 20.26 4.91
N GLU A 18 -20.44 19.93 4.45
CA GLU A 18 -20.07 18.56 4.04
C GLU A 18 -20.13 17.57 5.21
N PHE A 19 -19.72 17.99 6.41
CA PHE A 19 -19.75 17.14 7.59
C PHE A 19 -21.11 17.12 8.28
N ASN A 20 -22.00 18.07 7.98
CA ASN A 20 -23.27 18.31 8.66
C ASN A 20 -23.07 18.34 10.20
N ILE A 21 -22.17 19.22 10.67
CA ILE A 21 -21.81 19.39 12.08
C ILE A 21 -21.79 20.85 12.50
N ASP A 22 -21.79 21.06 13.81
CA ASP A 22 -21.51 22.36 14.37
C ASP A 22 -20.02 22.73 14.33
N ARG A 23 -19.74 23.99 14.65
CA ARG A 23 -18.39 24.54 14.64
C ARG A 23 -17.49 23.97 15.73
N TYR A 24 -18.06 23.49 16.83
CA TYR A 24 -17.30 22.95 17.94
C TYR A 24 -16.76 21.56 17.59
N GLU A 25 -17.62 20.69 17.06
CA GLU A 25 -17.26 19.36 16.56
C GLU A 25 -16.24 19.45 15.42
N LEU A 26 -16.40 20.39 14.48
CA LEU A 26 -15.43 20.55 13.39
C LEU A 26 -14.04 20.92 13.93
N ASN A 27 -13.98 21.80 14.92
CA ASN A 27 -12.72 22.19 15.54
C ASN A 27 -12.07 21.04 16.34
N ASP A 28 -12.86 20.18 16.98
CA ASP A 28 -12.33 18.98 17.63
C ASP A 28 -11.71 18.01 16.61
N ILE A 29 -12.42 17.76 15.50
CA ILE A 29 -11.91 16.93 14.39
C ILE A 29 -10.63 17.51 13.80
N LEU A 30 -10.61 18.81 13.50
CA LEU A 30 -9.44 19.46 12.89
C LEU A 30 -8.23 19.44 13.82
N LYS A 31 -8.40 19.63 15.13
CA LYS A 31 -7.30 19.51 16.11
C LYS A 31 -6.70 18.10 16.13
N ILE A 32 -7.54 17.07 16.08
CA ILE A 32 -7.09 15.67 16.04
C ILE A 32 -6.27 15.41 14.76
N LEU A 33 -6.75 15.91 13.62
CA LEU A 33 -6.08 15.73 12.32
C LEU A 33 -4.78 16.56 12.21
N GLU A 34 -4.76 17.76 12.78
CA GLU A 34 -3.56 18.61 12.84
C GLU A 34 -2.47 17.98 13.69
N ALA A 35 -2.82 17.40 14.85
CA ALA A 35 -1.87 16.68 15.71
C ALA A 35 -1.17 15.51 14.99
N LYS A 36 -1.83 14.90 13.99
CA LYS A 36 -1.27 13.84 13.15
C LYS A 36 -0.66 14.32 11.83
N LYS A 37 -0.54 15.64 11.63
CA LYS A 37 -0.02 16.27 10.40
C LYS A 37 -0.82 15.89 9.14
N ILE A 38 -2.10 15.58 9.28
CA ILE A 38 -3.01 15.24 8.17
C ILE A 38 -3.57 16.50 7.52
N VAL A 39 -3.70 17.57 8.31
CA VAL A 39 -4.21 18.87 7.85
C VAL A 39 -3.08 19.90 7.89
N LYS A 40 -3.07 20.80 6.90
CA LYS A 40 -2.27 22.03 6.91
C LYS A 40 -3.14 23.22 6.50
N TYR A 41 -2.71 24.40 6.89
CA TYR A 41 -3.34 25.66 6.49
C TYR A 41 -2.49 26.35 5.42
N ASN A 42 -3.14 26.89 4.40
CA ASN A 42 -2.45 27.70 3.40
C ASN A 42 -2.29 29.17 3.87
N LEU A 43 -1.65 30.01 3.05
CA LEU A 43 -1.43 31.44 3.37
C LEU A 43 -2.72 32.26 3.56
N LYS A 44 -3.87 31.73 3.13
CA LYS A 44 -5.20 32.34 3.29
C LYS A 44 -6.00 31.73 4.45
N ASN A 45 -5.37 30.91 5.28
CA ASN A 45 -6.00 30.10 6.34
C ASN A 45 -7.07 29.11 5.84
N GLU A 46 -7.01 28.71 4.57
CA GLU A 46 -7.85 27.63 4.04
C GLU A 46 -7.24 26.27 4.41
N ILE A 47 -8.11 25.30 4.68
CA ILE A 47 -7.75 23.96 5.16
C ILE A 47 -7.37 23.07 3.97
N GLN A 48 -6.25 22.38 4.07
CA GLN A 48 -5.77 21.42 3.06
C GLN A 48 -5.40 20.08 3.71
N PHE A 49 -5.90 18.99 3.13
CA PHE A 49 -5.58 17.64 3.57
C PHE A 49 -4.30 17.14 2.87
N VAL A 50 -3.34 16.64 3.62
CA VAL A 50 -2.06 16.05 3.17
C VAL A 50 -2.08 14.55 3.45
N TYR A 51 -3.12 13.89 2.96
CA TYR A 51 -3.37 12.48 3.17
C TYR A 51 -4.15 11.92 2.01
N VAL A 52 -3.95 10.64 1.71
CA VAL A 52 -4.72 9.89 0.73
C VAL A 52 -5.18 8.59 1.37
N GLY A 53 -6.48 8.33 1.31
CA GLY A 53 -7.10 7.13 1.87
C GLY A 53 -8.29 7.42 2.77
N ILE A 54 -8.59 6.48 3.67
CA ILE A 54 -9.73 6.48 4.57
C ILE A 54 -9.32 7.05 5.93
N ILE A 55 -10.18 7.90 6.48
CA ILE A 55 -10.07 8.44 7.83
C ILE A 55 -11.45 8.30 8.51
N VAL A 56 -11.47 7.77 9.73
CA VAL A 56 -12.67 7.80 10.59
C VAL A 56 -12.36 8.65 11.81
N VAL A 57 -13.10 9.75 12.01
CA VAL A 57 -12.99 10.59 13.21
C VAL A 57 -14.35 10.76 13.86
N ASN A 58 -14.49 10.48 15.15
CA ASN A 58 -15.77 10.61 15.88
C ASN A 58 -16.94 9.93 15.13
N HIS A 59 -16.73 8.69 14.66
CA HIS A 59 -17.67 7.91 13.83
C HIS A 59 -18.02 8.52 12.44
N LYS A 60 -17.34 9.59 12.01
CA LYS A 60 -17.49 10.15 10.67
C LYS A 60 -16.42 9.62 9.73
N LEU A 61 -16.86 8.90 8.70
CA LEU A 61 -16.02 8.42 7.61
C LEU A 61 -15.78 9.51 6.58
N MET A 62 -14.51 9.78 6.31
CA MET A 62 -14.06 10.60 5.20
C MET A 62 -13.05 9.84 4.34
N PHE A 63 -13.15 10.03 3.03
CA PHE A 63 -12.17 9.54 2.06
C PHE A 63 -11.46 10.73 1.43
N ILE A 64 -10.13 10.74 1.50
CA ILE A 64 -9.31 11.75 0.85
C ILE A 64 -8.77 11.17 -0.46
N LEU A 65 -9.30 11.67 -1.57
CA LEU A 65 -8.90 11.28 -2.93
C LEU A 65 -7.60 11.98 -3.34
N PRO A 66 -6.74 11.30 -4.11
CA PRO A 66 -5.58 11.91 -4.76
C PRO A 66 -5.93 13.19 -5.54
N LYS A 67 -5.04 14.17 -5.51
CA LYS A 67 -5.27 15.50 -6.12
C LYS A 67 -5.43 15.51 -7.65
N TYR A 68 -5.03 14.44 -8.35
CA TYR A 68 -5.18 14.33 -9.80
C TYR A 68 -6.61 13.94 -10.24
N ILE A 69 -7.48 13.55 -9.30
CA ILE A 69 -8.83 13.08 -9.61
C ILE A 69 -9.78 14.24 -9.94
N LEU A 70 -10.43 14.14 -11.09
CA LEU A 70 -11.35 15.09 -11.72
C LEU A 70 -12.78 14.52 -11.85
N CYS A 71 -13.21 13.62 -10.96
CA CYS A 71 -14.56 13.04 -11.01
C CYS A 71 -15.67 14.08 -11.11
N ALA A 72 -16.68 13.75 -11.93
CA ALA A 72 -17.91 14.51 -12.06
C ALA A 72 -19.10 13.80 -11.38
N THR A 73 -19.00 12.50 -11.14
CA THR A 73 -20.08 11.69 -10.55
C THR A 73 -19.62 10.88 -9.34
N ARG A 74 -20.55 10.61 -8.42
CA ARG A 74 -20.30 9.78 -7.22
C ARG A 74 -19.87 8.35 -7.55
N LYS A 75 -20.39 7.79 -8.66
CA LYS A 75 -20.02 6.44 -9.11
C LYS A 75 -18.55 6.37 -9.53
N GLU A 76 -18.05 7.40 -10.22
CA GLU A 76 -16.63 7.50 -10.56
C GLU A 76 -15.78 7.60 -9.29
N GLU A 77 -16.16 8.45 -8.34
CA GLU A 77 -15.46 8.58 -7.06
C GLU A 77 -15.33 7.24 -6.33
N LEU A 78 -16.43 6.48 -6.22
CA LEU A 78 -16.42 5.13 -5.65
C LEU A 78 -15.45 4.21 -6.38
N SER A 79 -15.50 4.16 -7.70
CA SER A 79 -14.57 3.33 -8.49
C SER A 79 -13.11 3.69 -8.21
N HIS A 80 -12.79 4.98 -8.12
CA HIS A 80 -11.43 5.42 -7.81
C HIS A 80 -11.03 5.11 -6.38
N MET A 81 -11.95 5.24 -5.41
CA MET A 81 -11.70 4.83 -4.03
C MET A 81 -11.29 3.35 -3.96
N ARG A 82 -12.03 2.46 -4.66
CA ARG A 82 -11.68 1.03 -4.73
C ARG A 82 -10.26 0.82 -5.27
N ASN A 83 -9.92 1.49 -6.38
CA ASN A 83 -8.62 1.35 -7.01
C ASN A 83 -7.48 1.84 -6.11
N ILE A 84 -7.68 2.95 -5.38
CA ILE A 84 -6.70 3.46 -4.42
C ILE A 84 -6.52 2.52 -3.24
N VAL A 85 -7.62 2.00 -2.69
CA VAL A 85 -7.55 1.02 -1.59
C VAL A 85 -6.84 -0.26 -2.04
N ARG A 86 -7.16 -0.76 -3.24
CA ARG A 86 -6.47 -1.90 -3.86
C ARG A 86 -4.97 -1.62 -4.01
N LEU A 87 -4.60 -0.44 -4.50
CA LEU A 87 -3.20 -0.04 -4.62
C LEU A 87 -2.50 -0.04 -3.25
N LEU A 88 -3.13 0.54 -2.22
CA LEU A 88 -2.55 0.63 -0.89
C LEU A 88 -2.37 -0.75 -0.24
N ASN A 89 -3.31 -1.67 -0.45
CA ASN A 89 -3.20 -3.06 0.02
C ASN A 89 -2.02 -3.79 -0.66
N GLU A 90 -2.01 -3.81 -2.00
CA GLU A 90 -0.94 -4.42 -2.79
C GLU A 90 0.43 -3.86 -2.45
N PHE A 91 0.50 -2.54 -2.27
CA PHE A 91 1.71 -1.85 -1.87
C PHE A 91 2.19 -2.27 -0.47
N SER A 92 1.28 -2.30 0.51
CA SER A 92 1.57 -2.73 1.87
C SER A 92 2.07 -4.18 1.93
N GLU A 93 1.52 -5.09 1.12
CA GLU A 93 1.94 -6.49 1.09
C GLU A 93 3.32 -6.66 0.46
N ARG A 94 3.56 -6.01 -0.69
CA ARG A 94 4.82 -6.12 -1.43
C ARG A 94 6.00 -5.51 -0.68
N GLU A 95 5.83 -4.31 -0.15
CA GLU A 95 6.95 -3.63 0.53
C GLU A 95 7.29 -4.26 1.89
N LYS A 96 6.31 -4.86 2.59
CA LYS A 96 6.58 -5.67 3.79
C LYS A 96 7.43 -6.90 3.49
N LEU A 97 7.35 -7.45 2.28
CA LEU A 97 8.21 -8.56 1.86
C LEU A 97 9.64 -8.08 1.57
N GLU A 98 9.81 -6.84 1.10
CA GLU A 98 11.11 -6.22 0.81
C GLU A 98 11.82 -5.62 2.05
N GLU A 99 11.12 -5.41 3.17
CA GLU A 99 11.71 -4.94 4.45
C GLU A 99 12.82 -5.87 5.00
N SER A 100 12.95 -7.09 4.47
CA SER A 100 14.07 -8.00 4.80
C SER A 100 15.42 -7.60 4.16
N ASP A 101 15.45 -6.64 3.21
CA ASP A 101 16.65 -6.25 2.45
C ASP A 101 17.01 -4.74 2.46
N ILE A 102 16.42 -3.91 3.34
CA ILE A 102 16.63 -2.44 3.32
C ILE A 102 17.10 -1.89 4.68
N GLU A 103 18.41 -1.95 4.92
CA GLU A 103 19.10 -1.45 6.13
C GLU A 103 19.23 0.08 6.26
N ASP A 104 18.63 0.91 5.40
CA ASP A 104 18.99 2.34 5.34
C ASP A 104 17.84 3.33 5.06
N ILE A 105 16.63 3.05 5.57
CA ILE A 105 15.56 4.05 5.61
C ILE A 105 14.95 4.12 7.01
N ASN A 106 15.57 4.95 7.84
CA ASN A 106 15.04 5.44 9.11
C ASN A 106 13.87 6.41 8.84
N LEU A 107 12.79 5.92 8.22
CA LEU A 107 11.50 6.60 8.20
C LEU A 107 10.76 6.15 9.44
N GLU A 108 10.46 7.15 10.27
CA GLU A 108 9.66 7.06 11.49
C GLU A 108 8.65 5.90 11.45
N GLN A 109 8.68 5.06 12.48
CA GLN A 109 7.77 3.95 12.79
C GLN A 109 6.27 4.37 12.87
N GLU A 110 5.89 5.53 12.33
CA GLU A 110 4.53 6.05 12.26
C GLU A 110 3.72 5.50 11.08
N THR A 111 4.32 4.77 10.13
CA THR A 111 3.64 4.30 8.90
C THR A 111 2.74 3.07 9.04
N LEU A 112 2.65 2.47 10.24
CA LEU A 112 1.78 1.31 10.52
C LEU A 112 0.83 1.54 11.71
N VAL A 113 0.83 2.73 12.29
CA VAL A 113 0.02 3.05 13.47
C VAL A 113 -1.43 3.31 13.04
N SER A 114 -2.32 2.37 13.41
CA SER A 114 -3.80 2.38 13.30
C SER A 114 -4.46 1.66 12.10
N ASN A 115 -3.80 0.66 11.51
CA ASN A 115 -4.41 -0.22 10.49
C ASN A 115 -5.50 -1.18 11.04
N LEU A 116 -6.47 -0.70 11.81
CA LEU A 116 -7.65 -1.50 12.19
C LEU A 116 -8.37 -2.00 10.94
N ILE A 117 -8.54 -1.15 9.92
CA ILE A 117 -9.15 -1.54 8.65
C ILE A 117 -8.38 -2.68 7.98
N ALA A 118 -7.04 -2.66 7.99
CA ALA A 118 -6.27 -3.75 7.40
C ALA A 118 -6.38 -5.07 8.21
N ILE A 119 -6.46 -4.98 9.55
CA ILE A 119 -6.72 -6.16 10.39
C ILE A 119 -8.11 -6.71 10.10
N ILE A 120 -9.12 -5.84 9.98
CA ILE A 120 -10.48 -6.25 9.66
C ILE A 120 -10.51 -6.89 8.26
N SER A 121 -9.90 -6.28 7.25
CA SER A 121 -9.83 -6.86 5.91
C SER A 121 -9.17 -8.24 5.93
N PHE A 122 -8.03 -8.40 6.61
CA PHE A 122 -7.38 -9.70 6.77
C PHE A 122 -8.30 -10.76 7.41
N LEU A 123 -9.05 -10.40 8.44
CA LEU A 123 -9.99 -11.32 9.11
C LEU A 123 -11.16 -11.72 8.19
N LEU A 124 -11.71 -10.76 7.43
CA LEU A 124 -12.79 -11.02 6.47
C LEU A 124 -12.30 -11.86 5.29
N ASP A 125 -11.11 -11.57 4.75
CA ASP A 125 -10.50 -12.31 3.65
C ASP A 125 -10.20 -13.77 4.06
N ASP A 126 -9.60 -14.01 5.24
CA ASP A 126 -9.37 -15.39 5.74
C ASP A 126 -10.70 -16.14 5.92
N TYR A 127 -11.73 -15.47 6.44
CA TYR A 127 -13.05 -16.05 6.62
C TYR A 127 -13.73 -16.41 5.29
N ILE A 128 -13.61 -15.56 4.26
CA ILE A 128 -14.16 -15.85 2.93
C ILE A 128 -13.49 -17.08 2.32
N GLU A 129 -12.17 -17.16 2.42
CA GLU A 129 -11.40 -18.25 1.81
C GLU A 129 -11.58 -19.58 2.55
N ASN A 130 -11.74 -19.54 3.86
CA ASN A 130 -11.55 -20.72 4.69
C ASN A 130 -12.63 -20.97 5.77
N GLY A 131 -13.59 -20.06 5.93
CA GLY A 131 -14.60 -20.15 6.97
C GLY A 131 -14.09 -19.85 8.38
N LEU A 132 -14.90 -20.21 9.39
CA LEU A 132 -14.58 -19.97 10.80
C LEU A 132 -13.36 -20.76 11.26
N TYR A 133 -12.64 -20.20 12.25
CA TYR A 133 -11.66 -20.91 13.04
C TYR A 133 -12.30 -22.18 13.62
N GLN A 134 -11.69 -23.33 13.36
CA GLN A 134 -12.18 -24.63 13.80
C GLN A 134 -11.00 -25.50 14.22
N ASN A 135 -11.14 -26.21 15.33
CA ASN A 135 -10.22 -27.26 15.73
C ASN A 135 -10.87 -28.63 15.55
N GLU A 136 -10.04 -29.59 15.18
CA GLU A 136 -10.39 -31.00 15.23
C GLU A 136 -10.16 -31.49 16.67
N ILE A 137 -11.18 -32.11 17.24
CA ILE A 137 -11.11 -32.82 18.50
C ILE A 137 -11.31 -34.31 18.25
N ASP A 138 -10.54 -35.13 18.95
CA ASP A 138 -10.76 -36.56 18.96
C ASP A 138 -11.90 -36.88 19.92
N VAL A 139 -13.07 -37.20 19.36
CA VAL A 139 -14.23 -37.64 20.13
C VAL A 139 -14.15 -39.14 20.33
N ILE A 140 -14.35 -39.55 21.58
CA ILE A 140 -14.37 -40.96 21.96
C ILE A 140 -15.82 -41.38 22.15
N GLU A 141 -16.23 -42.38 21.40
CA GLU A 141 -17.59 -42.90 21.36
C GLU A 141 -17.60 -44.39 21.69
N PHE A 142 -18.74 -44.87 22.18
CA PHE A 142 -18.96 -46.29 22.43
C PHE A 142 -19.66 -46.91 21.22
N ASN A 143 -19.01 -47.89 20.58
CA ASN A 143 -19.45 -48.52 19.34
C ASN A 143 -19.76 -47.51 18.22
N GLY A 144 -18.96 -46.45 18.09
CA GLY A 144 -19.10 -45.47 17.02
C GLY A 144 -18.52 -45.97 15.69
N ASP A 145 -18.68 -45.15 14.64
CA ASP A 145 -18.22 -45.47 13.28
C ASP A 145 -16.75 -45.06 13.03
N GLY A 146 -16.01 -44.69 14.10
CA GLY A 146 -14.62 -44.27 14.05
C GLY A 146 -13.61 -45.43 14.15
N ASP A 147 -12.33 -45.10 14.20
CA ASP A 147 -11.27 -46.09 14.40
C ASP A 147 -11.30 -46.66 15.81
N ILE A 148 -11.07 -47.97 15.96
CA ILE A 148 -11.10 -48.64 17.28
C ILE A 148 -9.87 -48.21 18.10
N ASN A 149 -10.13 -47.62 19.27
CA ASN A 149 -9.09 -47.33 20.26
C ASN A 149 -8.86 -48.60 21.10
N TRP A 150 -7.98 -49.48 20.60
CA TRP A 150 -7.72 -50.78 21.21
C TRP A 150 -7.17 -50.69 22.63
N ASP A 151 -6.29 -49.72 22.90
CA ASP A 151 -5.72 -49.53 24.22
C ASP A 151 -6.82 -49.26 25.27
N LYS A 152 -7.75 -48.33 24.98
CA LYS A 152 -8.88 -48.07 25.87
C LYS A 152 -9.90 -49.20 25.91
N THR A 153 -10.14 -49.86 24.78
CA THR A 153 -11.08 -50.98 24.69
C THR A 153 -10.63 -52.16 25.55
N ILE A 154 -9.34 -52.52 25.50
CA ILE A 154 -8.78 -53.62 26.29
C ILE A 154 -8.78 -53.28 27.79
N ASP A 155 -8.45 -52.04 28.14
CA ASP A 155 -8.37 -51.61 29.54
C ASP A 155 -9.75 -51.46 30.21
N GLN A 156 -10.78 -51.06 29.46
CA GLN A 156 -12.07 -50.64 30.03
C GLN A 156 -13.23 -51.61 29.77
N ILE A 157 -13.17 -52.40 28.69
CA ILE A 157 -14.26 -53.32 28.32
C ILE A 157 -13.84 -54.75 28.68
N TYR A 158 -14.76 -55.48 29.31
CA TYR A 158 -14.51 -56.88 29.61
C TYR A 158 -14.78 -57.74 28.38
N PRO A 159 -13.80 -58.53 27.91
CA PRO A 159 -14.00 -59.42 26.78
C PRO A 159 -14.86 -60.63 27.18
N VAL A 160 -15.62 -61.15 26.23
CA VAL A 160 -16.22 -62.46 26.31
C VAL A 160 -15.16 -63.49 25.94
N VAL A 161 -14.88 -64.42 26.85
CA VAL A 161 -13.86 -65.46 26.64
C VAL A 161 -14.52 -66.76 26.20
N ILE A 162 -14.14 -67.25 25.02
CA ILE A 162 -14.59 -68.54 24.48
C ILE A 162 -13.34 -69.38 24.17
N GLY A 163 -13.03 -70.35 25.04
CA GLY A 163 -11.78 -71.12 24.95
C GLY A 163 -10.56 -70.22 25.12
N ASP A 164 -9.66 -70.23 24.13
CA ASP A 164 -8.44 -69.41 24.09
C ASP A 164 -8.64 -68.07 23.33
N GLN A 165 -9.86 -67.73 22.93
CA GLN A 165 -10.15 -66.51 22.17
C GLN A 165 -10.92 -65.47 22.99
N TRP A 166 -10.50 -64.21 22.84
CA TRP A 166 -11.03 -63.05 23.54
C TRP A 166 -11.83 -62.21 22.54
N LEU A 167 -13.13 -62.02 22.78
CA LEU A 167 -14.04 -61.29 21.90
C LEU A 167 -14.60 -60.07 22.62
N TYR A 168 -14.31 -58.89 22.08
CA TYR A 168 -14.89 -57.62 22.55
C TYR A 168 -16.16 -57.35 21.76
N ALA A 169 -17.32 -57.48 22.41
CA ALA A 169 -18.62 -57.22 21.81
C ALA A 169 -18.92 -55.72 21.70
N ASP A 170 -18.36 -54.96 22.64
CA ASP A 170 -18.37 -53.51 22.64
C ASP A 170 -16.96 -52.99 22.39
N LEU A 171 -16.86 -51.86 21.70
CA LEU A 171 -15.61 -51.23 21.28
C LEU A 171 -15.66 -49.75 21.65
N ILE A 172 -14.52 -49.21 22.10
CA ILE A 172 -14.34 -47.76 22.21
C ILE A 172 -13.69 -47.28 20.92
N THR A 173 -14.37 -46.39 20.21
CA THR A 173 -13.92 -45.85 18.93
C THR A 173 -13.59 -44.37 19.05
N SER A 174 -12.56 -43.92 18.34
CA SER A 174 -12.16 -42.52 18.24
C SER A 174 -12.41 -41.99 16.83
N LYS A 175 -12.97 -40.79 16.74
CA LYS A 175 -13.18 -40.09 15.47
C LYS A 175 -12.78 -38.62 15.62
N SER A 176 -12.07 -38.08 14.63
CA SER A 176 -11.88 -36.63 14.51
C SER A 176 -13.22 -35.99 14.17
N SER A 177 -13.68 -35.09 15.05
CA SER A 177 -14.84 -34.24 14.83
C SER A 177 -14.45 -32.77 14.97
N ILE A 178 -15.12 -31.91 14.23
CA ILE A 178 -14.94 -30.46 14.34
C ILE A 178 -15.66 -29.96 15.59
N ASP A 179 -14.96 -29.24 16.47
CA ASP A 179 -15.57 -28.60 17.63
C ASP A 179 -16.12 -27.22 17.27
N TYR A 180 -17.41 -27.18 16.96
CA TYR A 180 -18.13 -25.93 16.70
C TYR A 180 -18.47 -25.13 17.97
N LYS A 181 -18.27 -25.69 19.17
CA LYS A 181 -18.62 -25.07 20.46
C LYS A 181 -17.42 -24.57 21.24
N GLN A 182 -16.21 -24.70 20.70
CA GLN A 182 -15.02 -24.17 21.33
C GLN A 182 -15.12 -22.63 21.40
N PHE A 183 -14.81 -22.08 22.57
CA PHE A 183 -14.93 -20.64 22.85
C PHE A 183 -14.29 -19.76 21.77
N ILE A 184 -13.13 -20.17 21.24
CA ILE A 184 -12.39 -19.44 20.20
C ILE A 184 -13.15 -19.41 18.86
N THR A 185 -13.83 -20.49 18.48
CA THR A 185 -14.67 -20.55 17.26
C THR A 185 -15.81 -19.54 17.35
N LEU A 186 -16.50 -19.51 18.50
CA LEU A 186 -17.60 -18.57 18.73
C LEU A 186 -17.11 -17.13 18.85
N LEU A 187 -15.95 -16.91 19.48
CA LEU A 187 -15.30 -15.60 19.56
C LEU A 187 -14.93 -15.08 18.17
N HIS A 188 -14.36 -15.93 17.32
CA HIS A 188 -14.04 -15.57 15.95
C HIS A 188 -15.29 -15.15 15.19
N GLY A 189 -16.39 -15.92 15.30
CA GLY A 189 -17.68 -15.53 14.71
C GLY A 189 -18.16 -14.16 15.21
N ARG A 190 -17.96 -13.83 16.49
CA ARG A 190 -18.36 -12.53 17.05
C ARG A 190 -17.55 -11.40 16.45
N VAL A 191 -16.24 -11.57 16.38
CA VAL A 191 -15.32 -10.60 15.80
C VAL A 191 -15.65 -10.38 14.34
N ILE A 192 -15.94 -11.42 13.57
CA ILE A 192 -16.35 -11.30 12.17
C ILE A 192 -17.66 -10.52 12.03
N ASN A 193 -18.68 -10.81 12.84
CA ASN A 193 -19.93 -10.04 12.82
C ASN A 193 -19.71 -8.56 13.15
N GLU A 194 -18.88 -8.26 14.15
CA GLU A 194 -18.54 -6.86 14.47
C GLU A 194 -17.75 -6.18 13.35
N CYS A 195 -16.90 -6.92 12.63
CA CYS A 195 -16.21 -6.44 11.44
C CYS A 195 -17.19 -6.13 10.31
N ILE A 196 -18.16 -7.01 10.05
CA ILE A 196 -19.23 -6.83 9.07
C ILE A 196 -20.07 -5.60 9.43
N ASP A 197 -20.48 -5.46 10.69
CA ASP A 197 -21.24 -4.31 11.18
C ASP A 197 -20.45 -3.01 11.05
N PHE A 198 -19.15 -3.02 11.37
CA PHE A 198 -18.28 -1.87 11.15
C PHE A 198 -18.22 -1.48 9.67
N PHE A 199 -18.13 -2.45 8.75
CA PHE A 199 -18.07 -2.18 7.32
C PHE A 199 -19.40 -1.71 6.74
N ASN A 200 -20.51 -2.29 7.20
CA ASN A 200 -21.86 -1.90 6.80
C ASN A 200 -22.21 -0.50 7.31
N SER A 201 -21.93 -0.21 8.58
CA SER A 201 -22.19 1.12 9.18
C SER A 201 -21.32 2.22 8.59
N THR A 202 -20.10 1.90 8.17
CA THR A 202 -19.20 2.87 7.52
C THR A 202 -19.45 3.01 6.02
N GLY A 203 -20.07 2.04 5.36
CA GLY A 203 -20.20 1.99 3.89
C GLY A 203 -18.91 1.56 3.17
N LEU A 204 -17.95 1.00 3.91
CA LEU A 204 -16.73 0.42 3.34
C LEU A 204 -17.00 -0.90 2.60
N ASN A 205 -18.10 -1.58 2.92
CA ASN A 205 -18.59 -2.74 2.19
C ASN A 205 -18.72 -2.47 0.68
N GLU A 206 -19.27 -1.32 0.28
CA GLU A 206 -19.39 -0.94 -1.13
C GLU A 206 -18.05 -0.68 -1.81
N ILE A 207 -17.03 -0.28 -1.06
CA ILE A 207 -15.69 0.04 -1.58
C ILE A 207 -14.85 -1.23 -1.71
N LEU A 208 -14.89 -2.09 -0.70
CA LEU A 208 -14.08 -3.30 -0.64
C LEU A 208 -14.82 -4.54 -1.19
N SER A 209 -16.09 -4.38 -1.59
CA SER A 209 -16.93 -5.42 -2.22
C SER A 209 -17.14 -6.67 -1.37
N TYR A 210 -17.21 -6.50 -0.04
CA TYR A 210 -17.61 -7.57 0.87
C TYR A 210 -19.15 -7.69 0.88
N ASP A 211 -19.66 -8.87 0.55
CA ASP A 211 -21.08 -9.23 0.66
C ASP A 211 -21.17 -10.46 1.56
N LEU A 212 -21.32 -10.21 2.87
CA LEU A 212 -21.30 -11.25 3.89
C LEU A 212 -22.52 -11.12 4.79
N ASP A 213 -23.22 -12.24 4.97
CA ASP A 213 -24.29 -12.36 5.94
C ASP A 213 -23.74 -12.48 7.36
N ILE A 214 -24.52 -12.00 8.32
CA ILE A 214 -24.23 -12.12 9.75
C ILE A 214 -24.24 -13.61 10.13
N ILE A 215 -23.21 -14.04 10.85
CA ILE A 215 -23.04 -15.42 11.30
C ILE A 215 -23.96 -15.70 12.49
N ASP A 216 -24.76 -16.76 12.40
CA ASP A 216 -25.57 -17.28 13.51
C ASP A 216 -24.73 -18.14 14.49
N ASN A 217 -25.17 -18.28 15.74
CA ASN A 217 -24.49 -19.02 16.83
C ASN A 217 -23.15 -18.42 17.27
N VAL A 218 -23.24 -17.29 17.96
CA VAL A 218 -22.09 -16.52 18.42
C VAL A 218 -22.18 -16.31 19.92
N ILE A 219 -21.07 -15.95 20.57
CA ILE A 219 -21.12 -15.52 21.98
C ILE A 219 -22.04 -14.28 22.08
N ASP A 220 -23.08 -14.36 22.90
CA ASP A 220 -24.15 -13.36 23.03
C ASP A 220 -23.65 -12.09 23.73
N ASP A 221 -22.87 -12.26 24.81
CA ASP A 221 -22.19 -11.19 25.55
C ASP A 221 -20.68 -11.44 25.58
N MET A 222 -19.89 -10.47 25.13
CA MET A 222 -18.44 -10.47 25.34
C MET A 222 -18.19 -10.43 26.86
N GLU A 223 -17.88 -11.58 27.45
CA GLU A 223 -17.41 -11.68 28.84
C GLU A 223 -16.16 -10.78 29.05
N GLU A 224 -15.78 -10.53 30.31
CA GLU A 224 -14.62 -9.71 30.70
C GLU A 224 -13.42 -9.89 29.75
N ILE A 225 -12.88 -8.79 29.21
CA ILE A 225 -11.78 -8.75 28.23
C ILE A 225 -10.60 -9.61 28.70
N ASP A 226 -10.30 -9.60 30.00
CA ASP A 226 -9.23 -10.37 30.63
C ASP A 226 -9.42 -11.90 30.52
N LYS A 227 -10.66 -12.39 30.40
CA LYS A 227 -10.95 -13.80 30.14
C LYS A 227 -10.69 -14.13 28.67
N ILE A 228 -11.10 -13.27 27.75
CA ILE A 228 -10.89 -13.43 26.31
C ILE A 228 -9.39 -13.47 25.98
N GLU A 229 -8.61 -12.54 26.52
CA GLU A 229 -7.16 -12.48 26.29
C GLU A 229 -6.44 -13.74 26.79
N ARG A 230 -6.80 -14.21 28.00
CA ARG A 230 -6.20 -15.43 28.56
C ARG A 230 -6.49 -16.68 27.73
N GLU A 231 -7.72 -16.82 27.24
CA GLU A 231 -8.07 -17.97 26.40
C GLU A 231 -7.41 -17.90 25.02
N LEU A 232 -7.30 -16.70 24.42
CA LEU A 232 -6.53 -16.50 23.19
C LEU A 232 -5.05 -16.85 23.36
N GLU A 233 -4.41 -16.43 24.46
CA GLU A 233 -3.00 -16.72 24.70
C GLU A 233 -2.73 -18.22 24.90
N LYS A 234 -3.60 -18.92 25.63
CA LYS A 234 -3.53 -20.38 25.77
C LYS A 234 -3.62 -21.07 24.40
N GLU A 235 -4.58 -20.66 23.58
CA GLU A 235 -4.79 -21.24 22.25
C GLU A 235 -3.58 -20.97 21.33
N ILE A 236 -3.03 -19.75 21.35
CA ILE A 236 -1.85 -19.37 20.55
C ILE A 236 -0.64 -20.26 20.88
N VAL A 237 -0.44 -20.62 22.15
CA VAL A 237 0.67 -21.46 22.59
C VAL A 237 0.51 -22.92 22.14
N ILE A 238 -0.73 -23.42 22.10
CA ILE A 238 -1.03 -24.82 21.72
C ILE A 238 -1.10 -24.99 20.21
N GLN A 239 -1.42 -23.93 19.46
CA GLN A 239 -1.63 -23.99 18.03
C GLN A 239 -0.32 -23.96 17.24
N PHE A 240 -0.06 -25.02 16.45
CA PHE A 240 1.14 -25.13 15.61
C PHE A 240 0.89 -24.76 14.14
N ASN A 241 -0.37 -24.66 13.70
CA ASN A 241 -0.69 -24.29 12.33
C ASN A 241 -0.49 -22.79 12.10
N ASP A 242 0.39 -22.42 11.15
CA ASP A 242 0.75 -21.03 10.88
C ASP A 242 -0.43 -20.14 10.49
N ARG A 243 -1.38 -20.65 9.69
CA ARG A 243 -2.60 -19.91 9.34
C ARG A 243 -3.43 -19.62 10.58
N LYS A 244 -3.74 -20.65 11.38
CA LYS A 244 -4.54 -20.51 12.60
C LYS A 244 -3.90 -19.55 13.60
N ARG A 245 -2.57 -19.60 13.75
CA ARG A 245 -1.83 -18.63 14.57
C ARG A 245 -2.01 -17.19 14.06
N ARG A 246 -1.92 -16.96 12.75
CA ARG A 246 -2.14 -15.62 12.17
C ARG A 246 -3.54 -15.08 12.47
N VAL A 247 -4.58 -15.91 12.36
CA VAL A 247 -5.96 -15.53 12.70
C VAL A 247 -6.07 -15.14 14.18
N LEU A 248 -5.50 -15.95 15.08
CA LEU A 248 -5.51 -15.65 16.52
C LEU A 248 -4.78 -14.33 16.85
N TYR A 249 -3.63 -14.07 16.23
CA TYR A 249 -2.92 -12.79 16.39
C TYR A 249 -3.73 -11.61 15.83
N ALA A 250 -4.44 -11.80 14.72
CA ALA A 250 -5.29 -10.76 14.15
C ALA A 250 -6.50 -10.45 15.06
N ILE A 251 -7.15 -11.47 15.63
CA ILE A 251 -8.21 -11.31 16.63
C ILE A 251 -7.69 -10.54 17.85
N LYS A 252 -6.55 -10.96 18.41
CA LYS A 252 -5.93 -10.26 19.55
C LYS A 252 -5.65 -8.79 19.22
N SER A 253 -5.03 -8.52 18.08
CA SER A 253 -4.72 -7.16 17.61
C SER A 253 -5.98 -6.32 17.39
N TYR A 254 -7.07 -6.93 16.92
CA TYR A 254 -8.36 -6.28 16.77
C TYR A 254 -8.94 -5.86 18.14
N LEU A 255 -8.94 -6.77 19.11
CA LEU A 255 -9.49 -6.52 20.45
C LEU A 255 -8.69 -5.47 21.21
N GLU A 256 -7.35 -5.51 21.17
CA GLU A 256 -6.48 -4.48 21.78
C GLU A 256 -6.74 -3.08 21.21
N ARG A 257 -7.01 -3.00 19.90
CA ARG A 257 -7.31 -1.71 19.24
C ARG A 257 -8.75 -1.26 19.49
N LYS A 258 -9.68 -2.21 19.67
CA LYS A 258 -11.07 -1.95 20.05
C LYS A 258 -11.18 -1.45 21.48
N SER A 259 -10.43 -1.99 22.43
CA SER A 259 -10.40 -1.46 23.79
C SER A 259 -9.77 -0.06 23.80
N GLY A 260 -8.73 0.18 22.99
CA GLY A 260 -8.16 1.52 22.78
C GLY A 260 -9.07 2.51 22.03
N LEU A 261 -10.10 2.04 21.31
CA LEU A 261 -11.05 2.88 20.55
C LEU A 261 -11.98 3.71 21.45
N SER A 262 -12.17 3.34 22.72
CA SER A 262 -12.88 4.21 23.67
C SER A 262 -12.13 5.54 23.91
N ASP A 263 -10.80 5.52 23.77
CA ASP A 263 -9.94 6.69 23.95
C ASP A 263 -9.42 7.28 22.62
N THR A 264 -9.34 6.46 21.56
CA THR A 264 -8.84 6.89 20.24
C THR A 264 -9.98 7.27 19.30
N LYS A 265 -10.22 8.58 19.22
CA LYS A 265 -11.18 9.23 18.30
C LYS A 265 -10.86 9.09 16.80
N LEU A 266 -9.76 8.44 16.41
CA LEU A 266 -9.19 8.50 15.05
C LEU A 266 -8.73 7.12 14.56
N LEU A 267 -9.26 6.69 13.41
CA LEU A 267 -8.75 5.56 12.63
C LEU A 267 -8.25 6.05 11.27
N LEU A 268 -7.08 5.57 10.86
CA LEU A 268 -6.44 5.93 9.60
C LEU A 268 -6.13 4.67 8.79
N TYR A 269 -6.46 4.71 7.50
CA TYR A 269 -6.01 3.71 6.54
C TYR A 269 -5.63 4.40 5.24
N GLY A 270 -4.35 4.44 4.91
CA GLY A 270 -3.82 5.30 3.85
C GLY A 270 -2.44 5.87 4.15
N THR A 271 -2.06 6.91 3.41
CA THR A 271 -0.70 7.46 3.46
C THR A 271 -0.68 8.99 3.44
N ARG A 272 0.30 9.57 4.13
CA ARG A 272 0.67 11.00 4.00
C ARG A 272 1.60 11.26 2.80
N ASN A 273 2.23 10.22 2.27
CA ASN A 273 3.25 10.32 1.23
C ASN A 273 2.86 9.52 -0.02
N PHE A 274 1.73 9.88 -0.63
CA PHE A 274 1.29 9.25 -1.88
C PHE A 274 2.27 9.51 -3.05
N LYS A 275 3.05 10.59 -2.97
CA LYS A 275 4.14 10.87 -3.92
C LYS A 275 5.13 9.70 -3.99
N TRP A 276 5.55 9.19 -2.84
CA TRP A 276 6.50 8.08 -2.79
C TRP A 276 5.89 6.78 -3.33
N ILE A 277 4.63 6.48 -3.01
CA ILE A 277 3.93 5.33 -3.60
C ILE A 277 3.91 5.43 -5.13
N TRP A 278 3.62 6.62 -5.67
CA TRP A 278 3.66 6.86 -7.11
C TRP A 278 5.05 6.60 -7.72
N GLU A 279 6.12 7.07 -7.07
CA GLU A 279 7.51 6.85 -7.51
C GLU A 279 7.86 5.35 -7.57
N ILE A 280 7.57 4.59 -6.51
CA ILE A 280 7.83 3.15 -6.44
C ILE A 280 7.03 2.38 -7.49
N VAL A 281 5.73 2.65 -7.59
CA VAL A 281 4.84 2.00 -8.55
C VAL A 281 5.30 2.24 -9.99
N CYS A 282 5.66 3.48 -10.33
CA CYS A 282 6.25 3.79 -11.63
C CYS A 282 7.58 3.05 -11.83
N GLY A 283 8.48 3.03 -10.83
CA GLY A 283 9.75 2.30 -10.92
C GLY A 283 9.57 0.82 -11.20
N HIS A 284 8.56 0.19 -10.58
CA HIS A 284 8.25 -1.22 -10.81
C HIS A 284 7.72 -1.48 -12.22
N ILE A 285 6.76 -0.69 -12.70
CA ILE A 285 6.10 -0.91 -14.01
C ILE A 285 7.03 -0.58 -15.17
N PHE A 286 7.87 0.45 -15.04
CA PHE A 286 8.88 0.82 -16.03
C PHE A 286 10.19 0.03 -15.90
N ASP A 287 10.19 -1.02 -15.07
CA ASP A 287 11.29 -1.97 -14.94
C ASP A 287 12.65 -1.30 -14.69
N ASN A 288 12.70 -0.45 -13.67
CA ASN A 288 13.85 0.38 -13.37
C ASN A 288 15.16 -0.42 -13.29
N GLU A 289 16.12 -0.08 -14.15
CA GLU A 289 17.44 -0.71 -14.19
C GLU A 289 18.46 -0.02 -13.28
N PHE A 290 18.10 1.12 -12.66
CA PHE A 290 18.93 1.87 -11.72
C PHE A 290 19.00 1.21 -10.33
N ILE A 291 19.39 -0.06 -10.33
CA ILE A 291 19.52 -0.92 -9.16
C ILE A 291 20.95 -1.43 -9.00
N LYS A 292 21.29 -1.94 -7.82
CA LYS A 292 22.61 -2.55 -7.53
C LYS A 292 22.77 -3.80 -8.40
N LYS A 293 23.94 -4.01 -9.01
CA LYS A 293 24.25 -5.22 -9.81
C LYS A 293 25.47 -5.92 -9.24
N GLY A 294 25.25 -7.03 -8.55
CA GLY A 294 26.30 -7.80 -7.87
C GLY A 294 26.98 -6.97 -6.78
N THR A 295 28.31 -6.83 -6.86
CA THR A 295 29.10 -6.03 -5.93
C THR A 295 29.14 -4.54 -6.26
N LYS A 296 28.75 -4.15 -7.49
CA LYS A 296 28.78 -2.75 -7.93
C LYS A 296 27.52 -2.02 -7.46
N SER A 297 27.72 -0.81 -6.93
CA SER A 297 26.60 0.08 -6.59
C SER A 297 25.88 0.55 -7.86
N LYS A 298 24.60 0.93 -7.74
CA LYS A 298 23.83 1.51 -8.85
C LYS A 298 24.54 2.71 -9.50
N TYR A 299 25.22 3.54 -8.72
CA TYR A 299 25.97 4.68 -9.22
C TYR A 299 27.19 4.28 -10.04
N GLU A 300 27.91 3.24 -9.63
CA GLU A 300 29.07 2.72 -10.38
C GLU A 300 28.66 2.06 -11.70
N VAL A 301 27.51 1.38 -11.72
CA VAL A 301 26.97 0.77 -12.95
C VAL A 301 26.68 1.83 -14.02
N PHE A 302 26.12 2.97 -13.61
CA PHE A 302 25.73 4.06 -14.50
C PHE A 302 26.77 5.19 -14.58
N GLY A 303 27.94 5.03 -13.95
CA GLY A 303 29.02 6.02 -13.99
C GLY A 303 28.71 7.37 -13.36
N ILE A 304 27.77 7.43 -12.40
CA ILE A 304 27.38 8.68 -11.74
C ILE A 304 28.39 9.01 -10.64
N GLU A 305 29.08 10.14 -10.81
CA GLU A 305 30.13 10.60 -9.91
C GLU A 305 29.61 11.05 -8.53
N SER A 306 30.48 10.94 -7.52
CA SER A 306 30.26 11.53 -6.19
C SER A 306 30.80 12.95 -6.12
N PRO A 307 30.19 13.84 -5.31
CA PRO A 307 30.78 15.14 -5.04
C PRO A 307 32.14 14.97 -4.33
N LYS A 308 33.14 15.70 -4.83
CA LYS A 308 34.49 15.79 -4.25
C LYS A 308 34.65 17.14 -3.57
N TRP A 309 35.05 17.12 -2.31
CA TRP A 309 35.23 18.33 -1.51
C TRP A 309 36.71 18.64 -1.33
N ASN A 310 37.07 19.89 -1.56
CA ASN A 310 38.37 20.44 -1.21
C ASN A 310 38.18 21.44 -0.05
N ILE A 311 38.49 20.99 1.16
CA ILE A 311 38.30 21.79 2.39
C ILE A 311 39.68 22.24 2.87
N GLY A 312 39.89 23.56 2.92
CA GLY A 312 41.06 24.14 3.56
C GLY A 312 40.83 24.27 5.06
N ASN A 313 41.72 23.67 5.87
CA ASN A 313 41.77 23.95 7.30
C ASN A 313 42.70 25.14 7.57
N GLU A 314 42.36 25.98 8.56
CA GLU A 314 43.19 27.13 9.04
C GLU A 314 44.59 26.74 9.55
N LYS A 315 44.91 25.43 9.62
CA LYS A 315 46.23 24.90 9.95
C LYS A 315 46.72 23.98 8.84
N ASP A 316 47.22 24.57 7.75
CA ASP A 316 48.16 24.04 6.72
C ASP A 316 48.05 22.57 6.24
N LEU A 317 46.94 21.89 6.49
CA LEU A 317 46.64 20.58 5.91
C LEU A 317 45.45 20.76 4.98
N LYS A 318 45.74 21.06 3.70
CA LYS A 318 44.77 20.83 2.62
C LYS A 318 44.50 19.33 2.58
N ILE A 319 43.33 18.92 3.08
CA ILE A 319 42.83 17.57 2.82
C ILE A 319 42.19 17.65 1.43
N ASN A 320 42.96 17.26 0.41
CA ASN A 320 42.46 17.23 -0.96
C ASN A 320 41.50 16.05 -1.14
N ASP A 321 40.37 16.32 -1.79
CA ASP A 321 39.45 15.36 -2.39
C ASP A 321 38.82 14.32 -1.44
N ILE A 322 38.06 14.80 -0.45
CA ILE A 322 37.16 13.92 0.31
C ILE A 322 35.97 13.58 -0.59
N GLU A 323 35.89 12.32 -1.02
CA GLU A 323 34.76 11.81 -1.79
C GLU A 323 33.60 11.44 -0.86
N MET A 324 32.49 12.17 -0.95
CA MET A 324 31.28 11.79 -0.22
C MET A 324 30.45 10.82 -1.04
N LYS A 325 30.48 9.54 -0.66
CA LYS A 325 29.65 8.50 -1.31
C LYS A 325 28.15 8.66 -1.03
N LYS A 326 27.75 9.56 -0.12
CA LYS A 326 26.36 9.97 0.13
C LYS A 326 26.08 11.28 -0.63
N ASN A 327 24.84 11.50 -1.07
CA ASN A 327 24.37 12.70 -1.81
C ASN A 327 24.76 12.78 -3.30
N ARG A 328 24.64 11.67 -4.03
CA ARG A 328 24.77 11.69 -5.50
C ARG A 328 23.48 12.14 -6.17
N LEU A 329 23.61 12.71 -7.36
CA LEU A 329 22.49 12.96 -8.25
C LEU A 329 21.86 11.62 -8.62
N THR A 330 20.65 11.35 -8.12
CA THR A 330 20.03 10.02 -8.13
C THR A 330 18.77 10.07 -8.99
N PRO A 331 18.80 9.54 -10.23
CA PRO A 331 17.60 9.40 -11.05
C PRO A 331 16.59 8.44 -10.41
N ASP A 332 15.30 8.67 -10.64
CA ASP A 332 14.25 7.76 -10.17
C ASP A 332 14.29 6.47 -11.01
N ILE A 333 14.18 6.59 -12.34
CA ILE A 333 14.04 5.46 -13.25
C ILE A 333 14.98 5.62 -14.45
N LEU A 334 15.86 4.66 -14.64
CA LEU A 334 16.65 4.51 -15.87
C LEU A 334 16.30 3.19 -16.54
N LYS A 335 16.11 3.20 -17.86
CA LYS A 335 15.81 1.99 -18.63
C LYS A 335 16.49 2.01 -19.99
N VAL A 336 17.22 0.96 -20.33
CA VAL A 336 17.81 0.79 -21.67
C VAL A 336 16.96 -0.17 -22.50
N ILE A 337 16.62 0.23 -23.73
CA ILE A 337 15.71 -0.54 -24.62
C ILE A 337 16.25 -0.49 -26.04
N ILE A 338 16.02 -1.54 -26.82
CA ILE A 338 16.32 -1.57 -28.25
C ILE A 338 15.00 -1.67 -29.00
N LYS A 339 14.71 -0.68 -29.84
CA LYS A 339 13.54 -0.65 -30.73
C LYS A 339 14.03 -0.31 -32.14
N ASP A 340 13.65 -1.12 -33.13
CA ASP A 340 14.04 -0.92 -34.55
C ASP A 340 15.56 -0.74 -34.75
N ASN A 341 16.36 -1.53 -34.03
CA ASN A 341 17.84 -1.44 -33.98
C ASN A 341 18.41 -0.12 -33.42
N ILE A 342 17.57 0.74 -32.84
CA ILE A 342 17.99 1.94 -32.14
C ILE A 342 17.99 1.66 -30.64
N LYS A 343 19.11 1.94 -29.98
CA LYS A 343 19.28 1.77 -28.53
C LYS A 343 18.89 3.06 -27.81
N TYR A 344 17.79 3.01 -27.09
CA TYR A 344 17.25 4.10 -26.29
C TYR A 344 17.72 4.01 -24.84
N LEU A 345 18.03 5.15 -24.24
CA LEU A 345 18.09 5.35 -22.80
C LEU A 345 16.91 6.21 -22.37
N LEU A 346 16.03 5.65 -21.55
CA LEU A 346 14.94 6.39 -20.93
C LEU A 346 15.42 6.93 -19.58
N ILE A 347 15.36 8.24 -19.41
CA ILE A 347 15.57 8.94 -18.14
C ILE A 347 14.19 9.42 -17.69
N LEU A 348 13.56 8.66 -16.81
CA LEU A 348 12.19 8.90 -16.36
C LEU A 348 12.20 9.29 -14.89
N ASP A 349 11.38 10.28 -14.56
CA ASP A 349 11.28 10.79 -13.21
C ASP A 349 9.80 10.94 -12.85
N ALA A 350 9.40 10.21 -11.81
CA ALA A 350 7.99 10.06 -11.46
C ALA A 350 7.60 11.19 -10.51
N LYS A 351 6.79 12.14 -11.00
CA LYS A 351 6.38 13.28 -10.20
C LYS A 351 4.90 13.29 -9.94
N TYR A 352 4.56 13.39 -8.67
CA TYR A 352 3.18 13.55 -8.22
C TYR A 352 2.69 15.01 -8.35
N TYR A 353 2.75 15.56 -9.57
CA TYR A 353 2.25 16.90 -9.92
C TYR A 353 0.90 16.82 -10.64
N ASN A 354 0.12 17.90 -10.55
CA ASN A 354 -1.12 18.04 -11.30
C ASN A 354 -1.06 19.29 -12.19
N VAL A 355 -0.26 19.19 -13.26
CA VAL A 355 -0.04 20.28 -14.22
C VAL A 355 -1.33 20.60 -14.97
N LYS A 356 -1.85 21.81 -14.79
CA LYS A 356 -3.06 22.31 -15.44
C LYS A 356 -2.78 23.63 -16.14
N LEU A 357 -3.38 23.79 -17.31
CA LEU A 357 -3.43 25.06 -18.01
C LEU A 357 -4.72 25.79 -17.61
N ARG A 358 -4.59 26.99 -17.04
CA ARG A 358 -5.71 27.86 -16.70
C ARG A 358 -5.54 29.19 -17.42
N GLY A 359 -6.18 29.32 -18.58
CA GLY A 359 -5.93 30.44 -19.49
C GLY A 359 -4.47 30.43 -19.94
N SER A 360 -3.73 31.51 -19.68
CA SER A 360 -2.30 31.63 -19.99
C SER A 360 -1.36 31.23 -18.84
N LYS A 361 -1.89 30.73 -17.73
CA LYS A 361 -1.08 30.33 -16.55
C LYS A 361 -1.03 28.81 -16.42
N ILE A 362 0.16 28.31 -16.10
CA ILE A 362 0.38 26.92 -15.71
C ILE A 362 0.31 26.83 -14.19
N GLU A 363 -0.54 25.95 -13.67
CA GLU A 363 -0.66 25.66 -12.24
C GLU A 363 -0.18 24.23 -11.96
N GLY A 364 0.44 24.01 -10.80
CA GLY A 364 0.85 22.68 -10.36
C GLY A 364 1.96 22.04 -11.19
N SER A 365 2.78 22.83 -11.88
CA SER A 365 3.97 22.39 -12.61
C SER A 365 5.11 21.93 -11.69
N PRO A 366 6.04 21.10 -12.19
CA PRO A 366 7.32 20.86 -11.53
C PRO A 366 8.06 22.18 -11.21
N GLY A 367 8.82 22.18 -10.12
CA GLY A 367 9.63 23.34 -9.75
C GLY A 367 10.88 23.45 -10.63
N ILE A 368 11.54 24.61 -10.61
CA ILE A 368 12.81 24.80 -11.34
C ILE A 368 13.89 23.80 -10.90
N GLU A 369 13.86 23.40 -9.64
CA GLU A 369 14.77 22.39 -9.07
C GLU A 369 14.61 21.04 -9.75
N ASP A 370 13.38 20.54 -9.89
CA ASP A 370 13.10 19.25 -10.55
C ASP A 370 13.48 19.31 -12.03
N ILE A 371 13.12 20.40 -12.72
CA ILE A 371 13.46 20.60 -14.14
C ILE A 371 14.99 20.60 -14.32
N THR A 372 15.72 21.31 -13.46
CA THR A 372 17.18 21.39 -13.54
C THR A 372 17.82 20.04 -13.24
N LYS A 373 17.37 19.32 -12.20
CA LYS A 373 17.84 17.96 -11.88
C LYS A 373 17.67 17.02 -13.07
N GLN A 374 16.54 17.12 -13.75
CA GLN A 374 16.23 16.25 -14.89
C GLN A 374 17.19 16.45 -16.06
N TYR A 375 17.61 17.69 -16.33
CA TYR A 375 18.66 17.97 -17.31
C TYR A 375 20.04 17.51 -16.84
N LEU A 376 20.35 17.68 -15.55
CA LEU A 376 21.62 17.24 -14.98
C LEU A 376 21.76 15.71 -14.97
N TYR A 377 20.67 14.95 -14.85
CA TYR A 377 20.71 13.48 -14.97
C TYR A 377 21.27 13.05 -16.33
N HIS A 378 20.80 13.67 -17.43
CA HIS A 378 21.33 13.39 -18.76
C HIS A 378 22.82 13.72 -18.84
N SER A 379 23.22 14.89 -18.33
CA SER A 379 24.63 15.29 -18.31
C SER A 379 25.51 14.32 -17.51
N ALA A 380 25.05 13.87 -16.35
CA ALA A 380 25.77 12.91 -15.50
C ALA A 380 25.91 11.53 -16.14
N LEU A 381 25.02 11.16 -17.07
CA LEU A 381 25.02 9.87 -17.75
C LEU A 381 25.81 9.87 -19.07
N LYS A 382 26.47 10.98 -19.43
CA LYS A 382 27.17 11.13 -20.71
C LYS A 382 28.19 10.02 -20.99
N ASN A 383 29.04 9.70 -20.02
CA ASN A 383 30.03 8.62 -20.17
C ASN A 383 29.34 7.26 -20.37
N TYR A 384 28.28 6.99 -19.61
CA TYR A 384 27.50 5.76 -19.77
C TYR A 384 26.85 5.65 -21.15
N ILE A 385 26.30 6.75 -21.67
CA ILE A 385 25.70 6.84 -23.02
C ILE A 385 26.75 6.49 -24.09
N GLU A 386 27.94 7.08 -24.00
CA GLU A 386 29.04 6.85 -24.95
C GLU A 386 29.56 5.39 -24.86
N ASP A 387 29.88 4.91 -23.65
CA ASP A 387 30.42 3.57 -23.41
C ASP A 387 29.45 2.45 -23.86
N ASN A 388 28.15 2.69 -23.71
CA ASN A 388 27.11 1.73 -24.07
C ASN A 388 26.54 1.92 -25.49
N LYS A 389 27.07 2.88 -26.26
CA LYS A 389 26.60 3.20 -27.63
C LYS A 389 25.09 3.41 -27.67
N ILE A 390 24.59 4.26 -26.76
CA ILE A 390 23.18 4.68 -26.76
C ILE A 390 22.98 5.63 -27.94
N ASP A 391 22.00 5.33 -28.79
CA ASP A 391 21.70 6.12 -29.99
C ASP A 391 20.81 7.33 -29.67
N LYS A 392 19.83 7.15 -28.78
CA LYS A 392 18.85 8.19 -28.41
C LYS A 392 18.59 8.20 -26.91
N VAL A 393 18.40 9.39 -26.36
CA VAL A 393 17.98 9.59 -24.97
C VAL A 393 16.58 10.20 -24.97
N LEU A 394 15.66 9.61 -24.21
CA LEU A 394 14.34 10.18 -23.98
C LEU A 394 14.21 10.60 -22.53
N ASN A 395 13.81 11.85 -22.33
CA ASN A 395 13.73 12.45 -21.01
C ASN A 395 12.29 12.86 -20.71
N ALA A 396 11.69 12.30 -19.66
CA ALA A 396 10.29 12.59 -19.35
C ALA A 396 9.96 12.59 -17.86
N PHE A 397 9.05 13.50 -17.47
CA PHE A 397 8.33 13.41 -16.21
C PHE A 397 7.10 12.51 -16.36
N LEU A 398 6.93 11.56 -15.45
CA LEU A 398 5.76 10.69 -15.36
C LEU A 398 4.80 11.27 -14.31
N VAL A 399 3.71 11.87 -14.76
CA VAL A 399 2.72 12.54 -13.90
C VAL A 399 1.37 11.82 -13.97
N PRO A 400 0.63 11.69 -12.85
CA PRO A 400 -0.64 10.96 -12.85
C PRO A 400 -1.76 11.73 -13.57
N THR A 401 -2.69 10.98 -14.17
CA THR A 401 -3.98 11.47 -14.67
C THR A 401 -5.10 10.45 -14.44
N GLN A 402 -6.34 10.95 -14.31
CA GLN A 402 -7.54 10.11 -14.30
C GLN A 402 -7.95 9.66 -15.71
N THR A 403 -7.66 10.48 -16.73
CA THR A 403 -8.05 10.23 -18.13
C THR A 403 -7.07 9.27 -18.81
N LYS A 404 -7.10 9.14 -20.13
CA LYS A 404 -6.15 8.31 -20.89
C LYS A 404 -4.68 8.74 -20.66
N THR A 405 -3.76 7.83 -20.97
CA THR A 405 -2.33 8.11 -21.04
C THR A 405 -2.00 8.94 -22.30
N TYR A 406 -1.22 10.02 -22.18
CA TYR A 406 -0.79 10.89 -23.29
C TYR A 406 0.37 11.81 -22.90
N VAL A 407 1.08 12.36 -23.91
CA VAL A 407 2.06 13.43 -23.68
C VAL A 407 1.33 14.77 -23.67
N GLN A 408 1.37 15.48 -22.54
CA GLN A 408 0.68 16.75 -22.37
C GLN A 408 1.46 17.93 -22.98
N GLY A 409 2.78 17.86 -22.90
CA GLY A 409 3.64 19.03 -22.98
C GLY A 409 5.12 18.66 -23.07
N GLU A 410 5.94 19.67 -23.27
CA GLU A 410 7.35 19.62 -22.95
C GLU A 410 7.76 20.88 -22.19
N VAL A 411 8.80 20.76 -21.37
CA VAL A 411 9.43 21.89 -20.70
C VAL A 411 10.87 21.99 -21.18
N PHE A 412 11.26 23.21 -21.54
CA PHE A 412 12.61 23.50 -21.97
C PHE A 412 13.18 24.73 -21.27
N LEU A 413 14.50 24.70 -21.06
CA LEU A 413 15.26 25.85 -20.56
C LEU A 413 16.41 26.08 -21.53
N ASP A 414 16.39 27.20 -22.26
CA ASP A 414 17.38 27.47 -23.31
C ASP A 414 18.82 27.43 -22.78
N PHE A 415 19.05 27.93 -21.56
CA PHE A 415 20.37 27.88 -20.94
C PHE A 415 20.80 26.46 -20.50
N MET A 416 19.87 25.52 -20.34
CA MET A 416 20.18 24.13 -20.00
C MET A 416 20.52 23.28 -21.22
N ARG A 417 20.25 23.77 -22.44
CA ARG A 417 20.58 23.05 -23.69
C ARG A 417 22.08 22.79 -23.87
N MET A 418 22.94 23.51 -23.15
CA MET A 418 24.38 23.22 -23.10
C MET A 418 24.72 21.92 -22.36
N TYR A 419 23.83 21.42 -21.50
CA TYR A 419 24.01 20.20 -20.70
C TYR A 419 23.27 18.99 -21.28
N SER A 420 22.25 19.23 -22.10
CA SER A 420 21.37 18.19 -22.64
C SER A 420 20.69 18.68 -23.92
N ASN A 421 20.79 17.89 -24.98
CA ASN A 421 20.15 18.19 -26.26
C ASN A 421 18.68 17.73 -26.32
N THR A 422 18.16 17.17 -25.23
CA THR A 422 16.79 16.64 -25.16
C THR A 422 15.98 17.47 -24.17
N ASP A 423 14.86 18.02 -24.64
CA ASP A 423 13.87 18.68 -23.79
C ASP A 423 13.07 17.64 -23.00
N ILE A 424 12.43 18.07 -21.90
CA ILE A 424 11.80 17.16 -20.95
C ILE A 424 10.31 17.05 -21.30
N LYS A 425 9.88 15.87 -21.74
CA LYS A 425 8.47 15.60 -22.04
C LYS A 425 7.66 15.45 -20.75
N LEU A 426 6.41 15.90 -20.76
CA LEU A 426 5.47 15.74 -19.66
C LEU A 426 4.45 14.65 -20.01
N MET A 427 4.71 13.43 -19.53
CA MET A 427 3.91 12.25 -19.82
C MET A 427 2.85 12.03 -18.72
N LYS A 428 1.58 12.14 -19.11
CA LYS A 428 0.42 11.86 -18.24
C LYS A 428 0.09 10.38 -18.30
N LEU A 429 0.24 9.66 -17.19
CA LEU A 429 -0.08 8.24 -17.08
C LEU A 429 -1.46 8.04 -16.45
N ASN A 430 -2.32 7.23 -17.08
CA ASN A 430 -3.58 6.81 -16.50
C ASN A 430 -3.32 5.99 -15.24
N VAL A 431 -3.82 6.45 -14.09
CA VAL A 431 -3.51 5.80 -12.82
C VAL A 431 -4.19 4.44 -12.68
N ASN A 432 -5.35 4.21 -13.30
CA ASN A 432 -6.00 2.90 -13.25
C ASN A 432 -5.20 1.85 -14.02
N GLU A 433 -4.72 2.17 -15.22
CA GLU A 433 -3.82 1.33 -16.02
C GLU A 433 -2.54 1.01 -15.23
N VAL A 434 -1.95 2.02 -14.59
CA VAL A 434 -0.76 1.88 -13.74
C VAL A 434 -1.04 0.94 -12.56
N ILE A 435 -2.15 1.11 -11.84
CA ILE A 435 -2.52 0.22 -10.72
C ILE A 435 -2.76 -1.20 -11.23
N ASP A 436 -3.49 -1.38 -12.34
CA ASP A 436 -3.73 -2.70 -12.93
C ASP A 436 -2.44 -3.39 -13.34
N MET A 437 -1.47 -2.66 -13.91
CA MET A 437 -0.15 -3.20 -14.25
C MET A 437 0.63 -3.61 -13.00
N TYR A 438 0.64 -2.75 -11.97
CA TYR A 438 1.31 -3.02 -10.70
C TYR A 438 0.75 -4.27 -10.01
N SER A 439 -0.57 -4.33 -9.80
CA SER A 439 -1.24 -5.46 -9.15
C SER A 439 -1.01 -6.78 -9.91
N ASN A 440 -1.01 -6.75 -11.25
CA ASN A 440 -0.83 -7.96 -12.06
C ASN A 440 0.63 -8.28 -12.43
N ASN A 441 1.63 -7.62 -11.84
CA ASN A 441 3.05 -7.79 -12.20
C ASN A 441 3.36 -7.58 -13.69
N LYS A 442 2.62 -6.72 -14.37
CA LYS A 442 2.86 -6.37 -15.77
C LYS A 442 3.80 -5.17 -15.87
N LYS A 443 4.67 -5.20 -16.88
CA LYS A 443 5.55 -4.09 -17.23
C LYS A 443 4.91 -3.24 -18.31
N TYR A 444 5.34 -1.98 -18.40
CA TYR A 444 4.85 -1.05 -19.40
C TYR A 444 5.23 -1.51 -20.82
N ASN A 445 4.37 -1.27 -21.81
CA ASN A 445 4.74 -1.48 -23.21
C ASN A 445 5.63 -0.32 -23.69
N PHE A 446 6.92 -0.57 -23.78
CA PHE A 446 7.89 0.46 -24.16
C PHE A 446 7.83 0.86 -25.64
N ASP A 447 7.33 0.00 -26.53
CA ASP A 447 7.20 0.35 -27.95
C ASP A 447 6.16 1.44 -28.14
N ASP A 448 5.00 1.30 -27.49
CA ASP A 448 3.93 2.30 -27.46
C ASP A 448 4.41 3.57 -26.73
N PHE A 449 5.13 3.40 -25.62
CA PHE A 449 5.67 4.52 -24.85
C PHE A 449 6.62 5.40 -25.67
N ILE A 450 7.60 4.79 -26.35
CA ILE A 450 8.55 5.51 -27.19
C ILE A 450 7.83 6.19 -28.35
N THR A 451 6.87 5.51 -28.98
CA THR A 451 6.06 6.08 -30.06
C THR A 451 5.30 7.33 -29.60
N LEU A 452 4.70 7.30 -28.42
CA LEU A 452 4.00 8.45 -27.85
C LEU A 452 4.94 9.64 -27.60
N LEU A 453 6.16 9.39 -27.11
CA LEU A 453 7.14 10.44 -26.83
C LEU A 453 7.73 11.05 -28.11
N GLU A 454 8.02 10.24 -29.13
CA GLU A 454 8.59 10.69 -30.39
C GLU A 454 7.55 11.42 -31.28
N ASN A 455 6.31 10.95 -31.31
CA ASN A 455 5.25 11.56 -32.14
C ASN A 455 4.69 12.88 -31.57
N TYR A 456 5.07 13.25 -30.34
CA TYR A 456 4.61 14.51 -29.75
C TYR A 456 5.17 15.72 -30.51
N GLY A 457 4.30 16.45 -31.22
CA GLY A 457 4.65 17.61 -32.04
C GLY A 457 4.74 17.31 -33.55
N CYS A 458 4.52 16.07 -33.97
CA CYS A 458 4.27 15.73 -35.37
C CYS A 458 2.77 15.90 -35.63
N ASP A 459 2.39 16.92 -36.40
CA ASP A 459 1.00 17.08 -36.85
C ASP A 459 0.56 15.86 -37.67
N GLU A 460 -0.68 15.39 -37.46
CA GLU A 460 -1.33 14.33 -38.26
C GLU A 460 -1.51 14.70 -39.75
N SER A 461 -0.96 15.83 -40.21
CA SER A 461 -1.00 16.28 -41.61
C SER A 461 0.13 15.73 -42.49
N ASP A 462 1.11 15.02 -41.93
CA ASP A 462 2.25 14.44 -42.68
C ASP A 462 2.25 12.90 -42.71
N LEU A 463 1.10 12.25 -42.46
CA LEU A 463 0.89 10.80 -42.64
C LEU A 463 0.01 10.49 -43.86
#